data_AF-A0A6P1VSA5-F1
#
_entry.id   AF-A0A6P1VSA5-F1
#
_cell.length_a   1.000
_cell.length_b   1.000
_cell.length_c   1.000
_cell.angle_alpha   90.00
_cell.angle_beta   90.00
_cell.angle_gamma   90.00
#
_symmetry.space_group_name_H-M   'P 1'
#
loop_
_entity.id
_entity.type
_entity.pdbx_description
1 polymer ?
#
loop_
_entity_poly.entity_id
_entity_poly.type
_entity_poly.pdbx_seq_one_letter_code
_entity_poly.pdbx_strand_id
1 'polypeptide(L)' 'MRINEVPEIEVHILAEGGKAKGVGEPGLPALAPALANAIFAATGKRFCKMPFALDGV' A
#
# COMPACT_ATOMS: atom_id res chain seq x y z
N MET A 1 1.47 9.53 -9.49
CA MET A 1 0.68 10.19 -8.44
C MET A 1 0.66 11.69 -8.65
N ARG A 2 -0.44 12.13 -9.25
CA ARG A 2 -1.01 13.47 -9.14
C ARG A 2 -2.06 13.48 -8.03
N ILE A 3 -2.55 14.65 -7.65
CA ILE A 3 -3.49 14.81 -6.53
C ILE A 3 -4.77 13.97 -6.68
N ASN A 4 -5.25 13.80 -7.91
CA ASN A 4 -6.45 13.03 -8.24
C ASN A 4 -6.23 11.50 -8.24
N GLU A 5 -4.99 11.04 -8.12
CA GLU A 5 -4.65 9.60 -8.10
C GLU A 5 -4.48 9.09 -6.66
N VAL A 6 -4.56 9.97 -5.66
CA VAL A 6 -4.41 9.62 -4.24
C VAL A 6 -5.78 9.22 -3.68
N PRO A 7 -5.94 8.00 -3.14
CA PRO A 7 -7.19 7.59 -2.49
C PRO A 7 -7.32 8.24 -1.11
N GLU A 8 -8.45 8.01 -0.44
CA GLU A 8 -8.60 8.34 0.97
C GLU A 8 -7.59 7.55 1.82
N ILE A 9 -6.96 8.22 2.79
CA ILE A 9 -5.93 7.64 3.66
C ILE A 9 -6.37 7.77 5.11
N GLU A 10 -6.52 6.65 5.78
CA GLU A 10 -6.76 6.57 7.23
C GLU A 10 -5.50 6.11 7.96
N VAL A 11 -5.24 6.69 9.13
CA VAL A 11 -4.07 6.36 9.96
C VAL A 11 -4.51 6.08 11.40
N HIS A 12 -4.21 4.88 11.88
CA HIS A 12 -4.46 4.47 13.27
C HIS A 12 -3.14 4.32 14.02
N ILE A 13 -2.96 5.08 15.09
CA ILE A 13 -1.76 5.03 15.94
C ILE A 13 -2.09 4.20 17.19
N LEU A 14 -1.44 3.04 17.31
CA LEU A 14 -1.53 2.19 18.50
C LEU A 14 -0.44 2.62 19.50
N ALA A 15 -0.79 3.50 20.44
CA ALA A 15 0.15 4.06 21.41
C ALA A 15 0.04 3.34 22.78
N GLU A 16 0.81 2.27 22.97
CA GLU A 16 0.86 1.51 24.23
C GLU A 16 1.87 2.07 25.25
N GLY A 17 1.99 3.41 25.35
CA GLY A 17 2.76 4.08 26.41
C GLY A 17 4.29 4.02 26.31
N GLY A 18 4.86 3.63 25.16
CA GLY A 18 6.31 3.56 24.92
C GLY A 18 6.96 4.87 24.44
N LYS A 19 8.30 4.89 24.38
CA LYS A 19 9.05 5.99 23.73
C LYS A 19 8.76 6.03 22.23
N ALA A 20 8.69 7.24 21.66
CA ALA A 20 8.53 7.44 20.23
C ALA A 20 9.67 6.76 19.44
N LYS A 21 9.31 6.10 18.33
CA LYS A 21 10.24 5.43 17.41
C LYS A 21 10.15 6.07 16.02
N GLY A 22 11.09 5.70 15.15
CA GLY A 22 11.05 6.11 13.74
C GLY A 22 9.81 5.57 13.03
N VAL A 23 9.09 6.44 12.33
CA VAL A 23 7.84 6.13 11.61
C VAL A 23 7.96 6.34 10.09
N GLY A 24 9.06 6.92 9.60
CA GLY A 24 9.19 7.28 8.19
C GLY A 24 9.25 6.10 7.21
N GLU A 25 9.90 5.00 7.60
CA GLU A 25 10.06 3.83 6.75
C GLU A 25 8.94 2.78 6.89
N PRO A 26 8.39 2.45 8.08
CA PRO A 26 7.47 1.32 8.26
C PRO A 26 6.23 1.29 7.35
N GLY A 27 5.72 2.45 6.93
CA GLY A 27 4.53 2.52 6.07
C GLY A 27 4.80 2.11 4.61
N LEU A 28 6.02 2.26 4.12
CA LEU A 28 6.35 2.09 2.70
C LEU A 28 6.46 0.60 2.27
N PRO A 29 7.15 -0.28 2.99
CA PRO A 29 7.33 -1.68 2.59
C PRO A 29 6.04 -2.46 2.43
N ALA A 30 5.02 -2.17 3.24
CA ALA A 30 3.76 -2.89 3.24
C ALA A 30 2.80 -2.45 2.11
N LEU A 31 3.01 -1.26 1.52
CA LEU A 31 2.08 -0.65 0.57
C LEU A 31 1.93 -1.46 -0.73
N ALA A 32 3.04 -1.75 -1.41
CA ALA A 32 3.04 -2.49 -2.67
C ALA A 32 2.44 -3.91 -2.59
N PRO A 33 2.80 -4.77 -1.61
CA PRO A 33 2.20 -6.09 -1.48
C PRO A 33 0.72 -6.04 -1.08
N ALA A 34 0.31 -5.07 -0.26
CA ALA A 34 -1.11 -4.87 0.07
C ALA A 34 -1.92 -4.53 -1.19
N LEU A 35 -1.42 -3.63 -2.03
CA LEU A 35 -2.07 -3.27 -3.30
C LEU A 35 -2.12 -4.48 -4.28
N ALA A 36 -1.03 -5.25 -4.40
CA ALA A 36 -1.01 -6.45 -5.24
C ALA A 36 -2.05 -7.48 -4.79
N ASN A 37 -2.19 -7.69 -3.48
CA ASN A 37 -3.20 -8.59 -2.92
C ASN A 37 -4.63 -8.07 -3.17
N ALA A 38 -4.86 -6.76 -3.08
CA ALA A 38 -6.16 -6.15 -3.39
C ALA A 38 -6.53 -6.33 -4.86
N ILE A 39 -5.60 -6.13 -5.79
CA ILE A 39 -5.82 -6.38 -7.23
C ILE A 39 -6.13 -7.86 -7.48
N PHE A 40 -5.41 -8.77 -6.83
CA PHE A 40 -5.67 -10.20 -6.95
C PHE A 40 -7.07 -10.56 -6.40
N ALA A 41 -7.45 -10.01 -5.25
CA ALA A 41 -8.79 -10.24 -4.68
C ALA A 41 -9.90 -9.72 -5.59
N ALA A 42 -9.68 -8.59 -6.28
CA ALA A 42 -10.68 -7.99 -7.17
C ALA A 42 -10.75 -8.65 -8.56
N THR A 43 -9.65 -9.19 -9.07
CA THR A 43 -9.55 -9.62 -10.49
C THR A 43 -9.14 -11.07 -10.71
N GLY A 44 -8.65 -11.76 -9.68
CA GLY A 44 -7.99 -13.07 -9.77
C GLY A 44 -6.60 -13.04 -10.42
N LYS A 45 -6.11 -11.88 -10.89
CA LYS A 45 -4.79 -11.74 -11.53
C LYS A 45 -3.71 -11.43 -10.50
N ARG A 46 -2.60 -12.18 -10.53
CA ARG A 46 -1.49 -12.02 -9.59
C ARG A 46 -0.36 -11.18 -10.22
N PHE A 47 0.02 -10.10 -9.55
CA PHE A 47 1.15 -9.26 -9.96
C PHE A 47 2.32 -9.45 -8.99
N CYS A 48 3.49 -9.83 -9.53
CA CYS A 48 4.72 -10.05 -8.76
C CYS A 48 5.88 -9.13 -9.19
N LYS A 49 5.63 -8.21 -10.15
CA LYS A 49 6.60 -7.26 -10.67
C LYS A 49 5.98 -5.88 -10.70
N MET A 50 6.72 -4.88 -10.22
CA MET A 50 6.34 -3.47 -10.28
C MET A 50 7.00 -2.79 -11.50
N PRO A 51 6.40 -1.73 -12.06
CA PRO A 51 5.06 -1.20 -11.76
C PRO A 51 3.94 -2.17 -12.19
N PHE A 52 2.79 -2.10 -11.52
CA PHE A 52 1.61 -2.90 -11.89
C PHE A 52 0.98 -2.29 -13.15
N ALA A 53 1.49 -2.68 -14.32
CA ALA A 53 0.93 -2.28 -15.60
C ALA A 53 -0.34 -3.09 -15.89
N LEU A 54 -1.41 -2.40 -16.30
CA LEU A 54 -2.63 -3.03 -16.83
C LEU A 54 -2.52 -3.28 -18.34
N ASP A 55 -1.45 -2.80 -18.97
CA ASP A 55 -1.19 -2.91 -20.40
C ASP A 55 -0.95 -4.37 -20.77
N GLY A 56 -1.97 -5.03 -21.32
CA GLY A 56 -1.96 -6.48 -21.60
C GLY A 56 -3.13 -7.26 -20.98
N VAL A 57 -4.10 -6.57 -20.37
CA VAL A 57 -5.50 -7.04 -20.30
C VAL A 57 -6.21 -6.74 -21.61
#